data_AF-E3CP81-F1
#
_entry.id   AF-E3CP81-F1
#
_cell.length_a   1.000
_cell.length_b   1.000
_cell.length_c   1.000
_cell.angle_alpha   90.00
_cell.angle_beta   90.00
_cell.angle_gamma   90.00
#
_symmetry.space_group_name_H-M   'P 1'
#
loop_
_entity.id
_entity.type
_entity.pdbx_description
1 polymer ?
#
loop_
_entity_poly.entity_id
_entity_poly.type
_entity_poly.pdbx_seq_one_letter_code
_entity_poly.pdbx_strand_id
1 'polypeptide(L)'
;MDGLIVKLIGFYENYDRTVFTRYKDKVKYWLTFNEVNSVLHAPFMSGSIATPMEELSKQDLYQAVHHELVASASATKIGCMVLAMPAYGMTANPLDQLAVHEFENQNYLFSDIHARGKYPNYIKRYFK
;
A
#
# COMPACT_ATOMS: atom_id res chain seq x y z
N MET A 1 -1.70 20.43 -5.62
CA MET A 1 -1.79 19.17 -4.85
C MET A 1 -0.43 18.79 -4.26
N ASP A 2 0.66 18.92 -5.04
CA ASP A 2 2.02 18.50 -4.66
C ASP A 2 2.57 19.10 -3.34
N GLY A 3 2.29 20.37 -3.06
CA GLY A 3 2.78 21.03 -1.83
C GLY A 3 2.11 20.55 -0.53
N LEU A 4 0.92 19.96 -0.60
CA LEU A 4 0.23 19.41 0.58
C LEU A 4 0.79 18.03 0.93
N ILE A 5 1.05 17.21 -0.09
CA ILE A 5 1.56 15.85 0.03
C ILE A 5 2.96 15.86 0.67
N VAL A 6 3.86 16.72 0.18
CA VAL A 6 5.22 16.86 0.75
C VAL A 6 5.16 17.25 2.23
N LYS A 7 4.19 18.10 2.63
CA LYS A 7 3.99 18.47 4.03
C LYS A 7 3.49 17.30 4.88
N LEU A 8 2.56 16.50 4.36
CA LEU A 8 2.03 15.33 5.07
C LEU A 8 3.11 14.26 5.30
N ILE A 9 3.94 13.98 4.29
CA ILE A 9 5.09 13.09 4.45
C ILE A 9 6.05 13.64 5.52
N GLY A 10 6.32 14.96 5.51
CA GLY A 10 7.13 15.59 6.55
C GLY A 10 6.53 15.46 7.97
N PHE A 11 5.20 15.51 8.12
CA PHE A 11 4.55 15.25 9.42
C PHE A 11 4.72 13.80 9.86
N TYR A 12 4.58 12.86 8.93
CA TYR A 12 4.84 11.45 9.19
C TYR A 12 6.29 11.20 9.61
N GLU A 13 7.27 11.78 8.93
CA GLU A 13 8.69 11.70 9.31
C GLU A 13 8.98 12.27 10.71
N ASN A 14 8.30 13.34 11.09
CA ASN A 14 8.41 13.91 12.44
C ASN A 14 7.83 12.96 13.50
N TYR A 15 6.71 12.32 13.19
CA TYR A 15 6.10 11.30 14.05
C TYR A 15 7.04 10.10 14.21
N ASP A 16 7.51 9.51 13.11
CA ASP A 16 8.39 8.35 13.11
C ASP A 16 9.69 8.61 13.86
N ARG A 17 10.33 9.77 13.63
CA ARG A 17 11.53 10.16 14.37
C ARG A 17 11.26 10.24 15.88
N THR A 18 10.12 10.77 16.28
CA THR A 18 9.74 10.89 17.70
C THR A 18 9.55 9.51 18.33
N VAL A 19 8.77 8.64 17.68
CA VAL A 19 8.46 7.28 18.17
C VAL A 19 9.71 6.41 18.19
N PHE A 20 10.45 6.35 17.08
CA PHE A 20 11.68 5.55 16.99
C PHE A 20 12.73 6.01 17.99
N THR A 21 12.93 7.32 18.16
CA THR A 21 13.89 7.84 19.16
C THR A 21 13.48 7.46 20.59
N ARG A 22 12.19 7.56 20.91
CA ARG A 22 11.67 7.33 22.27
C ARG A 22 11.71 5.86 22.69
N TYR A 23 11.55 4.94 21.73
CA TYR A 23 11.32 3.52 22.00
C TYR A 23 12.37 2.58 21.38
N LYS A 24 13.44 3.10 20.76
CA LYS A 24 14.53 2.31 20.14
C LYS A 24 15.09 1.18 21.02
N ASP A 25 15.15 1.37 22.34
CA ASP A 25 15.71 0.39 23.29
C ASP A 25 14.64 -0.57 23.85
N LYS A 26 13.37 -0.34 23.51
CA LYS A 26 12.22 -1.14 23.97
C LYS A 26 11.57 -1.97 22.85
N VAL A 27 11.66 -1.50 21.60
CA VAL A 27 10.99 -2.10 20.44
C VAL A 27 12.04 -2.60 19.46
N LYS A 28 11.99 -3.91 19.20
CA LYS A 28 12.95 -4.60 18.31
C LYS A 28 12.51 -4.63 16.85
N TYR A 29 11.20 -4.70 16.61
CA TYR A 29 10.63 -4.82 15.28
C TYR A 29 9.63 -3.70 15.07
N TRP A 30 9.71 -3.08 13.90
CA TRP A 30 8.85 -1.97 13.51
C TRP A 30 8.04 -2.38 12.29
N LEU A 31 6.86 -1.79 12.18
CA LEU A 31 6.01 -1.85 11.02
C LEU A 31 5.55 -0.41 10.77
N THR A 32 5.67 0.05 9.53
CA THR A 32 5.28 1.41 9.14
C THR A 32 3.77 1.47 8.91
N PHE A 33 3.31 0.90 7.80
CA PHE A 33 1.91 0.82 7.43
C PHE A 33 1.44 -0.64 7.42
N ASN A 34 0.21 -0.82 7.90
CA ASN A 34 -0.47 -2.10 8.01
C ASN A 34 -1.56 -2.18 6.94
N GLU A 35 -1.60 -3.28 6.18
CA GLU A 35 -2.64 -3.56 5.18
C GLU A 35 -2.82 -2.44 4.14
N VAL A 36 -1.73 -1.91 3.57
CA VAL A 36 -1.78 -0.79 2.60
C VAL A 36 -2.74 -1.03 1.42
N ASN A 37 -2.96 -2.28 1.03
CA ASN A 37 -3.89 -2.64 -0.04
C ASN A 37 -5.38 -2.51 0.36
N SER A 38 -5.69 -2.58 1.66
CA SER A 38 -7.04 -2.45 2.16
C SER A 38 -7.62 -1.04 1.98
N VAL A 39 -6.79 -0.02 1.75
CA VAL A 39 -7.24 1.34 1.35
C VAL A 39 -8.13 1.29 0.11
N LEU A 40 -7.91 0.34 -0.81
CA LEU A 40 -8.75 0.17 -1.99
C LEU A 40 -10.17 -0.32 -1.68
N HIS A 41 -10.40 -0.86 -0.47
CA HIS A 41 -11.64 -1.52 -0.06
C HIS A 41 -12.28 -0.91 1.20
N ALA A 42 -11.50 -0.22 2.04
CA ALA A 42 -11.94 0.42 3.27
C ALA A 42 -11.12 1.70 3.55
N PRO A 43 -11.22 2.76 2.72
CA PRO A 43 -10.37 3.95 2.77
C PRO A 43 -10.29 4.61 4.15
N PHE A 44 -11.41 4.65 4.88
CA PHE A 44 -11.45 5.23 6.22
C PHE A 44 -10.70 4.36 7.25
N MET A 45 -10.94 3.04 7.25
CA MET A 45 -10.32 2.14 8.23
C MET A 45 -8.81 2.03 8.03
N SER A 46 -8.38 2.03 6.77
CA SER A 46 -7.00 1.70 6.41
C SER A 46 -6.12 2.93 6.20
N GLY A 47 -6.69 3.99 5.62
CA GLY A 47 -5.96 5.22 5.28
C GLY A 47 -6.50 6.47 6.00
N SER A 48 -7.47 6.33 6.90
CA SER A 48 -8.14 7.46 7.57
C SER A 48 -8.72 8.51 6.59
N ILE A 49 -9.11 8.04 5.39
CA ILE A 49 -9.74 8.88 4.36
C ILE A 49 -11.23 8.99 4.70
N ALA A 50 -11.64 10.14 5.23
CA ALA A 50 -13.02 10.38 5.68
C ALA A 50 -14.00 10.67 4.52
N THR A 51 -13.49 10.91 3.31
CA THR A 51 -14.32 11.04 2.11
C THR A 51 -15.08 9.73 1.86
N PRO A 52 -16.41 9.77 1.63
CA PRO A 52 -17.18 8.58 1.28
C PRO A 52 -16.57 7.84 0.09
N MET A 53 -16.61 6.51 0.12
CA MET A 53 -15.97 5.68 -0.92
C MET A 53 -16.57 5.94 -2.30
N GLU A 54 -17.86 6.23 -2.35
CA GLU A 54 -18.62 6.52 -3.56
C GLU A 54 -18.18 7.82 -4.24
N GLU A 55 -17.53 8.71 -3.49
CA GLU A 55 -16.97 9.98 -3.97
C GLU A 55 -15.49 9.87 -4.35
N LEU A 56 -14.84 8.73 -4.07
CA LEU A 56 -13.42 8.50 -4.37
C LEU A 56 -13.27 7.78 -5.71
N SER A 57 -12.49 8.38 -6.60
CA SER A 57 -12.10 7.68 -7.82
C SER A 57 -11.05 6.60 -7.50
N LYS A 58 -10.93 5.59 -8.38
CA LYS A 58 -9.81 4.64 -8.29
C LYS A 58 -8.45 5.36 -8.28
N GLN A 59 -8.32 6.46 -9.02
CA GLN A 59 -7.08 7.24 -9.06
C GLN A 59 -6.76 7.84 -7.69
N ASP A 60 -7.75 8.39 -6.98
CA ASP A 60 -7.55 8.94 -5.64
C ASP A 60 -7.05 7.87 -4.66
N LEU A 61 -7.63 6.66 -4.73
CA LEU A 61 -7.24 5.53 -3.89
C LEU A 61 -5.81 5.06 -4.20
N TYR A 62 -5.47 4.85 -5.47
CA TYR A 62 -4.11 4.45 -5.85
C TYR A 62 -3.08 5.53 -5.51
N GLN A 63 -3.45 6.81 -5.62
CA GLN A 63 -2.58 7.93 -5.25
C GLN A 63 -2.37 7.97 -3.72
N ALA A 64 -3.40 7.70 -2.93
CA ALA A 64 -3.29 7.60 -1.48
C ALA A 64 -2.31 6.49 -1.08
N VAL A 65 -2.48 5.28 -1.61
CA VAL A 65 -1.55 4.16 -1.33
C VAL A 65 -0.14 4.47 -1.81
N HIS A 66 0.01 5.16 -2.95
CA HIS A 66 1.34 5.59 -3.39
C HIS A 66 2.02 6.51 -2.37
N HIS A 67 1.30 7.45 -1.76
CA HIS A 67 1.86 8.31 -0.72
C HIS A 67 2.24 7.54 0.54
N GLU A 68 1.44 6.55 0.96
CA GLU A 68 1.80 5.66 2.07
C GLU A 68 3.10 4.90 1.78
N LEU A 69 3.28 4.40 0.56
CA LEU A 69 4.50 3.71 0.15
C LEU A 69 5.72 4.65 0.15
N VAL A 70 5.56 5.89 -0.32
CA VAL A 70 6.65 6.90 -0.32
C VAL A 70 6.99 7.30 1.11
N ALA A 71 5.99 7.57 1.95
CA ALA A 71 6.18 7.88 3.36
C ALA A 71 6.87 6.72 4.10
N SER A 72 6.43 5.48 3.85
CA SER A 72 7.06 4.30 4.42
C SER A 72 8.54 4.18 4.03
N ALA A 73 8.87 4.50 2.77
CA ALA A 73 10.24 4.45 2.29
C ALA A 73 11.12 5.55 2.89
N SER A 74 10.56 6.69 3.28
CA SER A 74 11.32 7.79 3.91
C SER A 74 11.66 7.52 5.37
N ALA A 75 10.82 6.77 6.07
CA ALA A 75 11.05 6.38 7.46
C ALA A 75 12.27 5.47 7.66
N THR A 76 12.43 4.42 6.83
CA THR A 76 13.45 3.37 7.01
C THR A 76 13.35 2.27 5.93
N LYS A 77 14.31 1.32 5.89
CA LYS A 77 14.24 0.05 5.11
C LYS A 77 13.49 -1.07 5.86
N ILE A 78 12.39 -0.75 6.54
CA ILE A 78 11.62 -1.73 7.31
C ILE A 78 10.40 -2.18 6.49
N GLY A 79 10.01 -3.44 6.70
CA GLY A 79 8.95 -4.10 5.93
C GLY A 79 7.61 -3.39 6.06
N CYS A 80 6.81 -3.52 5.00
CA CYS A 80 5.39 -3.18 4.98
C CYS A 80 4.58 -4.47 5.08
N MET A 81 3.34 -4.36 5.55
CA MET A 81 2.41 -5.47 5.65
C MET A 81 1.27 -5.30 4.64
N VAL A 82 0.96 -6.37 3.94
CA VAL A 82 -0.10 -6.44 2.92
C VAL A 82 -1.08 -7.53 3.33
N LEU A 83 -2.38 -7.25 3.20
CA LEU A 83 -3.43 -8.24 3.35
C LEU A 83 -3.45 -9.13 2.10
N ALA A 84 -2.76 -10.26 2.16
CA ALA A 84 -2.77 -11.24 1.06
C ALA A 84 -3.98 -12.17 1.20
N MET A 85 -4.77 -12.28 0.12
CA MET A 85 -5.86 -13.25 0.01
C MET A 85 -5.50 -14.26 -1.07
N PRO A 86 -5.03 -15.47 -0.74
CA PRO A 86 -4.68 -16.45 -1.77
C PRO A 86 -5.92 -16.86 -2.57
N ALA A 87 -5.81 -16.86 -3.90
CA ALA A 87 -6.87 -17.28 -4.79
C ALA A 87 -6.58 -18.65 -5.42
N TYR A 88 -7.65 -19.42 -5.65
CA TYR A 88 -7.60 -20.72 -6.29
C TYR A 88 -8.63 -20.80 -7.41
N GLY A 89 -8.26 -21.43 -8.52
CA GLY A 89 -9.17 -21.66 -9.63
C GLY A 89 -10.23 -22.67 -9.22
N MET A 90 -11.48 -22.42 -9.57
CA MET A 90 -12.57 -23.37 -9.32
C MET A 90 -12.36 -24.69 -10.10
N THR A 91 -11.73 -24.60 -11.27
CA THR A 91 -11.39 -25.75 -12.12
C THR A 91 -9.97 -25.62 -12.70
N ALA A 92 -9.51 -26.67 -13.40
CA ALA A 92 -8.27 -26.66 -14.18
C ALA A 92 -8.39 -25.91 -15.52
N ASN A 93 -9.53 -25.26 -15.82
CA ASN A 93 -9.70 -24.46 -17.03
C ASN A 93 -8.64 -23.35 -17.07
N PRO A 94 -7.92 -23.16 -18.19
CA PRO A 94 -6.93 -22.08 -18.33
C PRO A 94 -7.49 -20.68 -18.03
N LEU A 95 -8.78 -20.42 -18.28
CA LEU A 95 -9.41 -19.14 -17.95
C LEU A 95 -9.55 -18.91 -16.44
N ASP A 96 -9.84 -19.97 -15.67
CA ASP A 96 -9.89 -19.88 -14.21
C ASP A 96 -8.49 -19.60 -13.65
N GLN A 97 -7.46 -20.21 -14.23
CA GLN A 97 -6.06 -19.97 -13.83
C GLN A 97 -5.59 -18.56 -14.18
N LEU A 98 -6.03 -18.02 -15.32
CA LEU A 98 -5.75 -16.65 -15.71
C LEU A 98 -6.42 -15.66 -14.75
N ALA A 99 -7.69 -15.89 -14.38
CA ALA A 99 -8.42 -15.05 -13.42
C ALA A 99 -7.73 -15.02 -12.05
N VAL A 100 -7.23 -16.17 -11.57
CA VAL A 100 -6.40 -16.23 -10.34
C VAL A 100 -5.15 -15.38 -10.50
N HIS A 101 -4.41 -15.51 -11.60
CA HIS A 101 -3.20 -14.74 -11.83
C HIS A 101 -3.46 -13.22 -11.88
N GLU A 102 -4.57 -12.79 -12.48
CA GLU A 102 -4.99 -11.37 -12.50
C GLU A 102 -5.33 -10.85 -11.10
N PHE A 103 -6.04 -11.64 -10.30
CA PHE A 103 -6.36 -11.32 -8.92
C PHE A 103 -5.09 -11.24 -8.05
N GLU A 104 -4.18 -12.20 -8.18
CA GLU A 104 -2.92 -12.24 -7.44
C GLU A 104 -2.02 -11.05 -7.78
N ASN A 105 -2.03 -10.56 -9.03
CA ASN A 105 -1.31 -9.34 -9.39
C ASN A 105 -1.81 -8.12 -8.60
N GLN A 106 -3.11 -8.05 -8.27
CA GLN A 106 -3.68 -7.01 -7.42
C GLN A 106 -3.27 -7.20 -5.96
N ASN A 107 -3.29 -8.44 -5.44
CA ASN A 107 -2.81 -8.75 -4.09
C ASN A 107 -1.34 -8.34 -3.90
N TYR A 108 -0.47 -8.68 -4.85
CA TYR A 108 0.97 -8.49 -4.70
C TYR A 108 1.47 -7.13 -5.13
N LEU A 109 0.63 -6.29 -5.73
CA LEU A 109 1.03 -4.98 -6.29
C LEU A 109 1.87 -4.16 -5.32
N PHE A 110 1.34 -3.90 -4.13
CA PHE A 110 1.99 -3.00 -3.19
C PHE A 110 3.19 -3.65 -2.51
N SER A 111 3.14 -4.96 -2.25
CA SER A 111 4.31 -5.70 -1.76
C SER A 111 5.44 -5.73 -2.79
N ASP A 112 5.13 -5.88 -4.08
CA ASP A 112 6.11 -5.87 -5.16
C ASP A 112 6.78 -4.49 -5.28
N ILE A 113 6.00 -3.41 -5.13
CA ILE A 113 6.56 -2.04 -5.09
C ILE A 113 7.47 -1.88 -3.88
N HIS A 114 7.03 -2.34 -2.70
CA HIS A 114 7.80 -2.23 -1.47
C HIS A 114 9.12 -3.01 -1.52
N ALA A 115 9.08 -4.24 -2.04
CA ALA A 115 10.24 -5.12 -2.12
C ALA A 115 11.20 -4.74 -3.26
N ARG A 116 10.67 -4.29 -4.41
CA ARG A 116 11.46 -4.04 -5.63
C ARG A 116 11.77 -2.57 -5.89
N GLY A 117 11.12 -1.65 -5.17
CA GLY A 117 11.28 -0.20 -5.33
C GLY A 117 10.79 0.35 -6.68
N LYS A 118 9.95 -0.40 -7.40
CA LYS A 118 9.43 0.01 -8.72
C LYS A 118 8.06 -0.60 -9.01
N TYR A 119 7.25 0.15 -9.74
CA TYR A 119 5.97 -0.35 -10.27
C TYR A 119 6.19 -1.54 -11.22
N PRO A 120 5.54 -2.70 -10.97
CA PRO A 120 5.59 -3.85 -11.85
C PRO A 120 5.07 -3.56 -13.27
N ASN A 121 5.47 -4.36 -14.26
CA ASN A 121 5.01 -4.12 -15.64
C ASN A 121 3.53 -4.45 -15.84
N TYR A 122 2.95 -5.37 -15.06
CA TYR A 122 1.53 -5.73 -15.17
C TYR A 122 0.62 -4.55 -14.80
N ILE A 123 0.96 -3.78 -13.76
CA ILE A 123 0.11 -2.65 -13.34
C ILE A 123 0.19 -1.48 -14.33
N LYS A 124 1.33 -1.31 -15.01
CA LYS A 124 1.44 -0.34 -16.10
C LYS A 124 0.51 -0.65 -17.28
N ARG A 125 0.12 -1.91 -17.47
CA ARG A 125 -0.88 -2.29 -18.47
C ARG A 125 -2.29 -2.06 -17.96
N TYR A 126 -2.53 -2.30 -16.67
CA TYR A 126 -3.82 -2.07 -16.03
C TYR A 126 -4.22 -0.58 -15.97
N PHE A 127 -3.25 0.33 -15.85
CA PHE A 127 -3.51 1.79 -15.85
C PHE A 127 -3.56 2.43 -17.24
N LYS A 128 -3.38 1.66 -18.31
CA LYS A 128 -3.58 2.14 -19.69
C LYS A 128 -5.03 1.97 -20.09
#